data_AF-A0A7X8PIR9-F1
#
_entry.id   AF-A0A7X8PIR9-F1
#
_cell.length_a   1.000
_cell.length_b   1.000
_cell.length_c   1.000
_cell.angle_alpha   90.00
_cell.angle_beta   90.00
_cell.angle_gamma   90.00
#
_symmetry.space_group_name_H-M   'P 1'
#
loop_
_entity.id
_entity.type
_entity.pdbx_description
1 polymer ?
#
loop_
_entity_poly.entity_id
_entity_poly.type
_entity_poly.pdbx_seq_one_letter_code
_entity_poly.pdbx_strand_id
1 'polypeptide(L)'
;MPDRGDIARQVMATGTVNPQLTIIVGSYVSGPITEIRCDYNTMVKAGQVCATIDARPYQTIVDQDNADLFVAMAQLRKDQANVTYTQLSYQRNLRLKDTDAVSQDTVDVARNLVDQAAAQVGVDQATIEQRKAALSAARINLDYTNIKSPVDGVVVSRNVTQGQTVAASFQTPTLFLIATDLTRMQVDTNISESDIGGLKNGQAATFTVDAFPDRVLNGIVTQIRQSPQTVQNVVTFDAVVTIDNADLRLKPGMTASLNIVTDRQKNTLRVPSQALRFEPKASVPHPADGKFDHVWVEHDGTLRMVPVKAGISDESYTAIADGDLHAGDKVVVGQLTPVNASTSFRFFRF
;
A
#
# COMPACT_ATOMS: atom_id res chain seq x y z
N MET A 1 29.25 19.57 33.76
CA MET A 1 30.55 18.86 33.75
C MET A 1 30.47 17.80 32.67
N PRO A 2 31.48 17.63 31.82
CA PRO A 2 31.55 16.53 30.87
C PRO A 2 31.57 15.21 31.63
N ASP A 3 30.71 14.29 31.25
CA ASP A 3 30.64 12.94 31.78
C ASP A 3 30.73 11.92 30.64
N ARG A 4 30.94 10.65 30.97
CA ARG A 4 30.86 9.57 29.99
C ARG A 4 29.47 8.97 30.03
N GLY A 5 28.85 8.88 28.87
CA GLY A 5 27.51 8.32 28.74
C GLY A 5 27.23 7.80 27.34
N ASP A 6 26.12 7.08 27.23
CA ASP A 6 25.55 6.74 25.94
C ASP A 6 24.85 7.96 25.36
N ILE A 7 25.02 8.16 24.06
CA ILE A 7 24.32 9.19 23.31
C ILE A 7 23.80 8.59 22.01
N ALA A 8 22.59 8.98 21.61
CA ALA A 8 21.94 8.46 20.42
C ALA A 8 21.26 9.59 19.67
N ARG A 9 21.52 9.69 18.36
CA ARG A 9 20.79 10.61 17.50
C ARG A 9 19.49 9.96 17.06
N GLN A 10 18.39 10.58 17.43
CA GLN A 10 17.05 10.09 17.12
C GLN A 10 16.37 11.04 16.13
N VAL A 11 15.59 10.46 15.22
CA VAL A 11 14.66 11.18 14.36
C VAL A 11 13.27 10.90 14.86
N MET A 12 12.53 11.96 15.19
CA MET A 12 11.13 11.86 15.58
C MET A 12 10.26 11.94 14.33
N ALA A 13 9.30 11.04 14.22
CA ALA A 13 8.36 11.01 13.11
C ALA A 13 6.97 10.60 13.60
N THR A 14 5.94 11.02 12.88
CA THR A 14 4.58 10.55 13.09
C THR A 14 4.15 9.68 11.92
N GLY A 15 3.31 8.69 12.20
CA GLY A 15 2.87 7.73 11.21
C GLY A 15 1.53 7.10 11.53
N THR A 16 1.06 6.28 10.60
CA THR A 16 -0.19 5.53 10.73
C THR A 16 0.07 4.04 10.71
N VAL A 17 -0.54 3.31 11.64
CA VAL A 17 -0.46 1.85 11.73
C VAL A 17 -1.36 1.23 10.67
N ASN A 18 -0.80 0.43 9.77
CA ASN A 18 -1.51 -0.26 8.70
C ASN A 18 -1.17 -1.77 8.71
N PRO A 19 -2.07 -2.65 8.26
CA PRO A 19 -1.70 -4.04 8.00
C PRO A 19 -0.61 -4.10 6.93
N GLN A 20 0.30 -5.05 7.04
CA GLN A 20 1.39 -5.19 6.08
C GLN A 20 0.90 -5.42 4.64
N LEU A 21 -0.21 -6.15 4.49
CA LEU A 21 -0.81 -6.41 3.19
C LEU A 21 -2.32 -6.19 3.27
N THR A 22 -2.82 -5.28 2.45
CA THR A 22 -4.24 -4.98 2.29
C THR A 22 -4.64 -5.12 0.83
N ILE A 23 -5.85 -5.61 0.61
CA ILE A 23 -6.42 -5.77 -0.73
C ILE A 23 -7.73 -5.01 -0.81
N ILE A 24 -7.83 -4.20 -1.85
CA ILE A 24 -9.03 -3.45 -2.19
C ILE A 24 -9.89 -4.35 -3.08
N VAL A 25 -11.10 -4.63 -2.62
CA VAL A 25 -12.10 -5.36 -3.40
C VAL A 25 -13.10 -4.37 -3.96
N GLY A 26 -13.22 -4.36 -5.29
CA GLY A 26 -14.16 -3.53 -6.04
C GLY A 26 -15.19 -4.35 -6.81
N SER A 27 -15.89 -3.69 -7.73
CA SER A 27 -16.82 -4.36 -8.66
C SER A 27 -16.40 -4.17 -10.11
N TYR A 28 -16.54 -5.24 -10.90
CA TYR A 28 -16.39 -5.22 -12.35
C TYR A 28 -17.69 -4.90 -13.09
N VAL A 29 -18.84 -5.06 -12.42
CA VAL A 29 -20.18 -4.87 -12.99
C VAL A 29 -21.00 -3.85 -12.20
N SER A 30 -22.01 -3.26 -12.84
CA SER A 30 -22.83 -2.22 -12.23
C SER A 30 -24.19 -2.75 -11.80
N GLY A 31 -24.74 -2.20 -10.73
CA GLY A 31 -26.09 -2.55 -10.27
C GLY A 31 -26.28 -2.26 -8.78
N PRO A 32 -27.52 -2.38 -8.29
CA PRO A 32 -27.82 -2.27 -6.87
C PRO A 32 -27.33 -3.48 -6.09
N ILE A 33 -26.79 -3.25 -4.90
CA ILE A 33 -26.38 -4.31 -3.97
C ILE A 33 -27.63 -4.88 -3.30
N THR A 34 -27.90 -6.16 -3.51
CA THR A 34 -29.07 -6.85 -2.98
C THR A 34 -28.81 -7.44 -1.60
N GLU A 35 -27.59 -7.94 -1.36
CA GLU A 35 -27.22 -8.63 -0.12
C GLU A 35 -25.75 -8.32 0.25
N ILE A 36 -25.48 -8.18 1.54
CA ILE A 36 -24.13 -8.07 2.10
C ILE A 36 -23.96 -9.17 3.15
N ARG A 37 -22.90 -9.97 3.02
CA ARG A 37 -22.58 -11.10 3.90
C ARG A 37 -21.31 -10.88 4.72
N CYS A 38 -20.43 -9.99 4.28
CA CYS A 38 -19.21 -9.62 5.01
C CYS A 38 -19.42 -8.28 5.73
N ASP A 39 -19.13 -8.26 7.02
CA ASP A 39 -19.23 -7.07 7.87
C ASP A 39 -17.86 -6.69 8.45
N TYR A 40 -17.77 -5.53 9.10
CA TYR A 40 -16.54 -5.08 9.74
C TYR A 40 -16.01 -6.13 10.72
N ASN A 41 -14.68 -6.34 10.72
CA ASN A 41 -13.98 -7.29 11.58
C ASN A 41 -14.33 -8.77 11.35
N THR A 42 -15.13 -9.11 10.32
CA THR A 42 -15.39 -10.51 9.98
C THR A 42 -14.18 -11.13 9.27
N MET A 43 -13.86 -12.37 9.65
CA MET A 43 -12.90 -13.19 8.92
C MET A 43 -13.54 -13.72 7.65
N VAL A 44 -12.82 -13.59 6.55
CA VAL A 44 -13.24 -14.03 5.22
C VAL A 44 -12.22 -14.97 4.63
N LYS A 45 -12.69 -15.94 3.85
CA LYS A 45 -11.84 -16.84 3.08
C LYS A 45 -11.75 -16.43 1.62
N ALA A 46 -10.68 -16.83 0.95
CA ALA A 46 -10.55 -16.69 -0.50
C ALA A 46 -11.75 -17.37 -1.20
N GLY A 47 -12.39 -16.65 -2.12
CA GLY A 47 -13.60 -17.08 -2.83
C GLY A 47 -14.91 -16.88 -2.07
N GLN A 48 -14.89 -16.45 -0.80
CA GLN A 48 -16.11 -16.19 -0.03
C GLN A 48 -16.85 -14.98 -0.59
N VAL A 49 -18.15 -15.14 -0.86
CA VAL A 49 -19.02 -14.05 -1.33
C VAL A 49 -19.30 -13.07 -0.19
N CYS A 50 -18.93 -11.81 -0.41
CA CYS A 50 -19.09 -10.72 0.55
C CYS A 50 -20.26 -9.79 0.25
N ALA A 51 -20.56 -9.56 -1.03
CA ALA A 51 -21.74 -8.85 -1.45
C ALA A 51 -22.27 -9.41 -2.76
N THR A 52 -23.56 -9.22 -3.00
CA THR A 52 -24.23 -9.64 -4.23
C THR A 52 -24.87 -8.41 -4.88
N ILE A 53 -24.60 -8.21 -6.16
CA ILE A 53 -25.27 -7.25 -7.04
C ILE A 53 -26.51 -7.92 -7.63
N ASP A 54 -27.55 -7.14 -7.97
CA ASP A 54 -28.73 -7.69 -8.66
C ASP A 54 -28.35 -8.44 -9.93
N ALA A 55 -28.44 -9.76 -9.85
CA ALA A 55 -28.04 -10.68 -10.91
C ALA A 55 -29.09 -10.80 -12.02
N ARG A 56 -30.32 -10.31 -11.83
CA ARG A 56 -31.43 -10.54 -12.77
C ARG A 56 -31.12 -10.07 -14.19
N PRO A 57 -30.60 -8.85 -14.43
CA PRO A 57 -30.29 -8.40 -15.79
C PRO A 57 -29.21 -9.27 -16.45
N TYR A 58 -28.23 -9.73 -15.67
CA TYR A 58 -27.14 -10.58 -16.15
C TYR A 58 -27.60 -12.01 -16.42
N GLN A 59 -28.49 -12.55 -15.57
CA GLN A 59 -29.11 -13.85 -15.77
C GLN A 59 -29.95 -13.87 -17.04
N THR A 60 -30.72 -12.81 -17.30
CA THR A 60 -31.50 -12.68 -18.56
C THR A 60 -30.60 -12.79 -19.80
N ILE A 61 -29.40 -12.20 -19.77
CA ILE A 61 -28.45 -12.28 -20.90
C ILE A 61 -27.90 -13.71 -21.03
N VAL A 62 -27.56 -14.36 -19.92
CA VAL A 62 -27.13 -15.78 -19.93
C VAL A 62 -28.23 -16.68 -20.52
N ASP A 63 -29.48 -16.45 -20.14
CA ASP A 63 -30.62 -17.23 -20.64
C ASP A 63 -30.84 -17.00 -22.14
N GLN A 64 -30.71 -15.75 -22.61
CA GLN A 64 -30.78 -15.39 -24.03
C GLN A 64 -29.66 -16.06 -24.84
N ASP A 65 -28.40 -15.94 -24.40
CA ASP A 65 -27.26 -16.51 -25.12
C ASP A 65 -27.31 -18.05 -25.13
N ASN A 66 -27.88 -18.66 -24.08
CA ASN A 66 -28.10 -20.09 -24.03
C ASN A 66 -29.19 -20.53 -25.02
N ALA A 67 -30.26 -19.75 -25.19
CA ALA A 67 -31.27 -19.99 -26.21
C ALA A 67 -30.69 -19.83 -27.63
N ASP A 68 -29.87 -18.81 -27.87
CA ASP A 68 -29.19 -18.60 -29.15
C ASP A 68 -28.26 -19.76 -29.51
N LEU A 69 -27.54 -20.30 -28.52
CA LEU A 69 -26.71 -21.49 -28.69
C LEU A 69 -27.57 -22.71 -29.07
N PHE A 70 -28.73 -22.88 -28.42
CA PHE A 70 -29.65 -23.96 -28.74
C PHE A 70 -30.19 -23.87 -30.18
N VAL A 71 -30.53 -22.66 -30.64
CA VAL A 71 -30.95 -22.42 -32.03
C VAL A 71 -29.84 -22.80 -33.01
N ALA A 72 -28.59 -22.40 -32.73
CA ALA A 72 -27.44 -22.78 -33.57
C ALA A 72 -27.21 -24.30 -33.62
N MET A 73 -27.36 -24.99 -32.48
CA MET A 73 -27.28 -26.46 -32.43
C MET A 73 -28.41 -27.14 -33.20
N ALA A 74 -29.63 -26.61 -33.13
CA ALA A 74 -30.76 -27.12 -33.90
C ALA A 74 -30.54 -26.94 -35.41
N GLN A 75 -29.97 -25.80 -35.83
CA GLN A 75 -29.62 -25.53 -37.22
C GLN A 75 -28.55 -26.50 -37.73
N LEU A 76 -27.47 -26.72 -36.97
CA LEU A 76 -26.47 -27.74 -37.28
C LEU A 76 -27.10 -29.12 -37.49
N ARG A 77 -28.02 -29.52 -36.61
CA ARG A 77 -28.69 -30.83 -36.71
C ARG A 77 -29.54 -30.94 -37.98
N LYS A 78 -30.23 -29.85 -38.36
CA LYS A 78 -31.00 -29.79 -39.62
C LYS A 78 -30.07 -29.94 -40.83
N ASP A 79 -28.94 -29.25 -40.83
CA ASP A 79 -28.04 -29.25 -41.99
C ASP A 79 -27.21 -30.55 -42.08
N GLN A 80 -26.92 -31.20 -40.96
CA GLN A 80 -26.41 -32.58 -40.92
C GLN A 80 -27.39 -33.59 -41.55
N ALA A 81 -28.69 -33.44 -41.30
CA ALA A 81 -29.70 -34.27 -41.95
C ALA A 81 -29.73 -34.00 -43.46
N ASN A 82 -29.53 -32.75 -43.89
CA ASN A 82 -29.43 -32.39 -45.31
C ASN A 82 -28.17 -32.98 -45.98
N VAL A 83 -27.02 -33.02 -45.29
CA VAL A 83 -25.82 -33.74 -45.78
C VAL A 83 -26.14 -35.22 -46.00
N THR A 84 -26.82 -35.86 -45.05
CA THR A 84 -27.20 -37.27 -45.18
C THR A 84 -28.13 -37.50 -46.38
N TYR A 85 -29.12 -36.62 -46.57
CA TYR A 85 -30.05 -36.67 -47.70
C TYR A 85 -29.33 -36.50 -49.05
N THR A 86 -28.47 -35.49 -49.18
CA THR A 86 -27.70 -35.22 -50.41
C THR A 86 -26.73 -36.35 -50.72
N GLN A 87 -26.10 -36.95 -49.71
CA GLN A 87 -25.24 -38.12 -49.86
C GLN A 87 -25.99 -39.34 -50.39
N LEU A 88 -27.18 -39.63 -49.84
CA LEU A 88 -28.02 -40.73 -50.33
C LEU A 88 -28.46 -40.49 -51.78
N SER A 89 -28.75 -39.24 -52.15
CA SER A 89 -29.09 -38.86 -53.52
C SER A 89 -27.90 -39.05 -54.48
N TYR A 90 -26.71 -38.61 -54.08
CA TYR A 90 -25.48 -38.80 -54.84
C TYR A 90 -25.16 -40.29 -55.05
N GLN A 91 -25.22 -41.11 -54.00
CA GLN A 91 -25.03 -42.56 -54.11
C GLN A 91 -26.07 -43.25 -54.99
N ARG A 92 -27.32 -42.75 -55.00
CA ARG A 92 -28.36 -43.24 -55.91
C ARG A 92 -28.02 -42.90 -57.36
N ASN A 93 -27.63 -41.65 -57.64
CA ASN A 93 -27.28 -41.21 -58.98
C ASN A 93 -26.02 -41.90 -59.51
N LEU A 94 -25.03 -42.16 -58.66
CA LEU A 94 -23.86 -42.98 -59.02
C LEU A 94 -24.27 -44.37 -59.50
N ARG A 95 -25.10 -45.10 -58.73
CA ARG A 95 -25.58 -46.43 -59.12
C ARG A 95 -26.43 -46.42 -60.40
N LEU A 96 -27.22 -45.37 -60.60
CA LEU A 96 -28.02 -45.22 -61.83
C LEU A 96 -27.14 -44.88 -63.04
N LYS A 97 -26.00 -44.20 -62.83
CA LYS A 97 -25.03 -43.89 -63.88
C LYS A 97 -24.33 -45.15 -64.37
N ASP A 98 -24.07 -46.11 -63.49
CA ASP A 98 -23.51 -47.43 -63.85
C ASP A 98 -24.42 -48.22 -64.79
N THR A 99 -25.73 -47.98 -64.71
CA THR A 99 -26.74 -48.55 -65.61
C THR A 99 -27.12 -47.64 -66.80
N ASP A 100 -26.35 -46.56 -67.02
CA ASP A 100 -26.61 -45.52 -68.04
C ASP A 100 -28.02 -44.87 -67.98
N ALA A 101 -28.66 -44.88 -66.81
CA ALA A 101 -29.99 -44.33 -66.60
C ALA A 101 -30.01 -42.82 -66.33
N VAL A 102 -28.84 -42.22 -66.02
CA VAL A 102 -28.67 -40.77 -65.81
C VAL A 102 -27.39 -40.27 -66.49
N SER A 103 -27.31 -38.96 -66.74
CA SER A 103 -26.11 -38.32 -67.32
C SER A 103 -24.98 -38.15 -66.30
N GLN A 104 -23.74 -37.98 -66.77
CA GLN A 104 -22.60 -37.64 -65.90
C GLN A 104 -22.83 -36.29 -65.19
N ASP A 105 -23.38 -35.31 -65.89
CA ASP A 105 -23.74 -33.99 -65.35
C ASP A 105 -24.65 -34.11 -64.10
N THR A 106 -25.61 -35.04 -64.11
CA THR A 106 -26.50 -35.30 -62.97
C THR A 106 -25.72 -35.78 -61.73
N VAL A 107 -24.70 -36.61 -61.93
CA VAL A 107 -23.83 -37.11 -60.85
C VAL A 107 -22.95 -35.98 -60.32
N ASP A 108 -22.38 -35.16 -61.21
CA ASP A 108 -21.51 -34.05 -60.83
C ASP A 108 -22.27 -32.97 -60.06
N VAL A 109 -23.50 -32.64 -60.47
CA VAL A 109 -24.40 -31.75 -59.71
C VAL A 109 -24.71 -32.32 -58.33
N ALA A 110 -25.02 -33.62 -58.24
CA ALA A 110 -25.30 -34.25 -56.94
C ALA A 110 -24.06 -34.27 -56.02
N ARG A 111 -22.86 -34.43 -56.58
CA ARG A 111 -21.60 -34.32 -55.82
C ARG A 111 -21.40 -32.89 -55.29
N ASN A 112 -21.57 -31.88 -56.14
CA ASN A 112 -21.44 -30.49 -55.73
C ASN A 112 -22.43 -30.11 -54.62
N LEU A 113 -23.65 -30.66 -54.63
CA LEU A 113 -24.63 -30.46 -53.56
C LEU A 113 -24.21 -31.08 -52.23
N VAL A 114 -23.56 -32.26 -52.25
CA VAL A 114 -22.97 -32.86 -51.05
C VAL A 114 -21.86 -31.97 -50.49
N ASP A 115 -20.97 -31.50 -51.35
CA ASP A 115 -19.85 -30.64 -50.94
C ASP A 115 -20.34 -29.30 -50.37
N GLN A 116 -21.38 -28.70 -50.97
CA GLN A 116 -22.04 -27.50 -50.44
C GLN A 116 -22.69 -27.75 -49.08
N ALA A 117 -23.43 -28.85 -48.92
CA ALA A 117 -24.06 -29.19 -47.65
C ALA A 117 -23.01 -29.46 -46.56
N ALA A 118 -21.90 -30.12 -46.89
CA ALA A 118 -20.80 -30.37 -45.97
C ALA A 118 -20.09 -29.06 -45.56
N ALA A 119 -19.89 -28.13 -46.50
CA ALA A 119 -19.36 -26.81 -46.19
C ALA A 119 -20.28 -26.02 -45.25
N GLN A 120 -21.61 -26.11 -45.44
CA GLN A 120 -22.59 -25.46 -44.57
C GLN A 120 -22.50 -25.97 -43.13
N VAL A 121 -22.31 -27.28 -42.91
CA VAL A 121 -22.06 -27.85 -41.57
C VAL A 121 -20.83 -27.22 -40.91
N GLY A 122 -19.78 -26.93 -41.69
CA GLY A 122 -18.60 -26.21 -41.19
C GLY A 122 -18.91 -24.78 -40.72
N VAL A 123 -19.77 -24.07 -41.45
CA VAL A 123 -20.25 -22.72 -41.08
C VAL A 123 -21.09 -22.75 -39.80
N ASP A 124 -21.99 -23.73 -39.68
CA ASP A 124 -22.82 -23.91 -38.50
C ASP A 124 -21.98 -24.24 -37.26
N GLN A 125 -20.95 -25.08 -37.43
CA GLN A 125 -20.02 -25.39 -36.34
C GLN A 125 -19.25 -24.15 -35.87
N ALA A 126 -18.78 -23.32 -36.80
CA ALA A 126 -18.13 -22.05 -36.46
C ALA A 126 -19.10 -21.09 -35.73
N THR A 127 -20.36 -21.06 -36.14
CA THR A 127 -21.42 -20.27 -35.49
C THR A 127 -21.68 -20.76 -34.06
N ILE A 128 -21.70 -22.07 -33.83
CA ILE A 128 -21.85 -22.65 -32.49
C ILE A 128 -20.69 -22.20 -31.58
N GLU A 129 -19.45 -22.25 -32.05
CA GLU A 129 -18.31 -21.80 -31.26
C GLU A 129 -18.38 -20.29 -30.94
N GLN A 130 -18.85 -19.46 -31.87
CA GLN A 130 -19.12 -18.05 -31.62
C GLN A 130 -20.19 -17.86 -30.52
N ARG A 131 -21.31 -18.62 -30.55
CA ARG A 131 -22.38 -18.53 -29.54
C ARG A 131 -21.94 -19.06 -28.18
N LYS A 132 -21.12 -20.10 -28.13
CA LYS A 132 -20.51 -20.58 -26.88
C LYS A 132 -19.62 -19.51 -26.25
N ALA A 133 -18.81 -18.81 -27.05
CA ALA A 133 -17.96 -17.74 -26.56
C ALA A 133 -18.78 -16.57 -25.97
N ALA A 134 -19.87 -16.17 -26.63
CA ALA A 134 -20.81 -15.17 -26.12
C ALA A 134 -21.43 -15.60 -24.78
N LEU A 135 -21.97 -16.82 -24.70
CA LEU A 135 -22.53 -17.39 -23.47
C LEU A 135 -21.50 -17.45 -22.34
N SER A 136 -20.24 -17.77 -22.65
CA SER A 136 -19.16 -17.76 -21.66
C SER A 136 -18.90 -16.36 -21.12
N ALA A 137 -18.89 -15.34 -21.98
CA ALA A 137 -18.72 -13.95 -21.56
C ALA A 137 -19.89 -13.47 -20.68
N ALA A 138 -21.13 -13.82 -21.04
CA ALA A 138 -22.31 -13.52 -20.23
C ALA A 138 -22.24 -14.19 -18.84
N ARG A 139 -21.80 -15.44 -18.77
CA ARG A 139 -21.61 -16.17 -17.50
C ARG A 139 -20.54 -15.54 -16.61
N ILE A 140 -19.45 -15.05 -17.19
CA ILE A 140 -18.40 -14.33 -16.43
C ILE A 140 -18.98 -13.05 -15.83
N ASN A 141 -19.74 -12.28 -16.61
CA ASN A 141 -20.40 -11.07 -16.11
C ASN A 141 -21.42 -11.38 -15.01
N LEU A 142 -22.15 -12.50 -15.13
CA LEU A 142 -23.02 -12.99 -14.07
C LEU A 142 -22.21 -13.38 -12.81
N ASP A 143 -21.07 -14.04 -12.94
CA ASP A 143 -20.24 -14.38 -11.77
C ASP A 143 -19.68 -13.12 -11.08
N TYR A 144 -19.34 -12.08 -11.83
CA TYR A 144 -18.92 -10.78 -11.29
C TYR A 144 -19.99 -10.07 -10.47
N THR A 145 -21.26 -10.46 -10.57
CA THR A 145 -22.31 -9.96 -9.65
C THR A 145 -22.08 -10.42 -8.22
N ASN A 146 -21.37 -11.53 -8.01
CA ASN A 146 -20.92 -12.00 -6.70
C ASN A 146 -19.55 -11.41 -6.38
N ILE A 147 -19.53 -10.43 -5.48
CA ILE A 147 -18.29 -9.81 -5.01
C ILE A 147 -17.62 -10.76 -4.01
N LYS A 148 -16.57 -11.46 -4.45
CA LYS A 148 -15.82 -12.44 -3.66
C LYS A 148 -14.54 -11.85 -3.07
N SER A 149 -14.12 -12.35 -1.92
CA SER A 149 -12.79 -12.04 -1.39
C SER A 149 -11.70 -12.74 -2.22
N PRO A 150 -10.65 -12.04 -2.69
CA PRO A 150 -9.54 -12.66 -3.42
C PRO A 150 -8.55 -13.39 -2.49
N VAL A 151 -8.59 -13.12 -1.19
CA VAL A 151 -7.65 -13.68 -0.19
C VAL A 151 -8.37 -14.06 1.10
N ASP A 152 -7.70 -14.88 1.91
CA ASP A 152 -8.06 -15.05 3.31
C ASP A 152 -7.64 -13.79 4.09
N GLY A 153 -8.49 -13.34 5.03
CA GLY A 153 -8.18 -12.14 5.80
C GLY A 153 -9.32 -11.64 6.68
N VAL A 154 -9.17 -10.42 7.18
CA VAL A 154 -10.16 -9.72 8.00
C VAL A 154 -10.63 -8.47 7.26
N VAL A 155 -11.95 -8.25 7.23
CA VAL A 155 -12.54 -7.04 6.64
C VAL A 155 -12.26 -5.84 7.53
N VAL A 156 -11.38 -4.96 7.07
CA VAL A 156 -10.97 -3.72 7.77
C VAL A 156 -12.01 -2.63 7.57
N SER A 157 -12.48 -2.46 6.33
CA SER A 157 -13.49 -1.47 6.01
C SER A 157 -14.48 -1.99 4.96
N ARG A 158 -15.71 -1.48 5.08
CA ARG A 158 -16.82 -1.66 4.14
C ARG A 158 -17.36 -0.28 3.79
N ASN A 159 -17.26 0.08 2.52
CA ASN A 159 -17.69 1.37 1.99
C ASN A 159 -18.94 1.22 1.10
N VAL A 160 -19.77 0.23 1.41
CA VAL A 160 -21.00 -0.07 0.66
C VAL A 160 -22.11 -0.48 1.62
N THR A 161 -23.35 -0.12 1.24
CA THR A 161 -24.57 -0.45 2.00
C THR A 161 -25.56 -1.20 1.12
N GLN A 162 -26.37 -2.06 1.72
CA GLN A 162 -27.45 -2.76 1.01
C GLN A 162 -28.42 -1.74 0.38
N GLY A 163 -28.81 -1.97 -0.86
CA GLY A 163 -29.65 -1.05 -1.65
C GLY A 163 -28.88 0.07 -2.36
N GLN A 164 -27.59 0.27 -2.08
CA GLN A 164 -26.76 1.23 -2.81
C GLN A 164 -26.47 0.73 -4.23
N THR A 165 -26.56 1.64 -5.21
CA THR A 165 -26.18 1.36 -6.59
C THR A 165 -24.69 1.58 -6.79
N VAL A 166 -24.00 0.53 -7.24
CA VAL A 166 -22.59 0.57 -7.61
C VAL A 166 -22.49 0.77 -9.13
N ALA A 167 -21.65 1.71 -9.53
CA ALA A 167 -21.30 1.94 -10.94
C ALA A 167 -19.85 1.54 -11.17
N ALA A 168 -19.64 0.45 -11.91
CA ALA A 168 -18.32 0.00 -12.37
C ALA A 168 -17.91 0.77 -13.64
N SER A 169 -17.71 2.09 -13.50
CA SER A 169 -17.36 3.00 -14.61
C SER A 169 -15.84 3.31 -14.63
N PHE A 170 -15.45 4.58 -14.75
CA PHE A 170 -14.05 5.02 -14.92
C PHE A 170 -13.15 4.78 -13.69
N GLN A 171 -13.73 4.70 -12.49
CA GLN A 171 -13.00 4.39 -11.27
C GLN A 171 -13.71 3.23 -10.57
N THR A 172 -12.95 2.16 -10.29
CA THR A 172 -13.47 1.04 -9.52
C THR A 172 -13.72 1.49 -8.08
N PRO A 173 -14.98 1.51 -7.60
CA PRO A 173 -15.25 1.89 -6.24
C PRO A 173 -14.66 0.84 -5.29
N THR A 174 -14.00 1.31 -4.24
CA THR A 174 -13.48 0.44 -3.18
C THR A 174 -14.66 -0.02 -2.32
N LEU A 175 -15.14 -1.25 -2.49
CA LEU A 175 -16.28 -1.77 -1.72
C LEU A 175 -15.86 -2.31 -0.36
N PHE A 176 -14.77 -3.10 -0.35
CA PHE A 176 -14.19 -3.66 0.87
C PHE A 176 -12.67 -3.48 0.88
N LEU A 177 -12.11 -3.29 2.07
CA LEU A 177 -10.68 -3.40 2.32
C LEU A 177 -10.43 -4.61 3.21
N ILE A 178 -9.62 -5.55 2.73
CA ILE A 178 -9.34 -6.81 3.42
C ILE A 178 -7.87 -6.85 3.78
N ALA A 179 -7.56 -7.01 5.05
CA ALA A 179 -6.20 -7.25 5.53
C ALA A 179 -5.95 -8.75 5.58
N THR A 180 -4.86 -9.22 4.97
CA THR A 180 -4.55 -10.67 4.97
C THR A 180 -4.14 -11.16 6.36
N ASP A 181 -3.42 -10.32 7.10
CA ASP A 181 -2.88 -10.66 8.41
C ASP A 181 -2.81 -9.41 9.28
N LEU A 182 -3.45 -9.45 10.45
CA LEU A 182 -3.41 -8.39 11.45
C LEU A 182 -2.33 -8.63 12.53
N THR A 183 -1.71 -9.81 12.55
CA THR A 183 -0.58 -10.11 13.44
C THR A 183 0.69 -9.44 12.97
N ARG A 184 0.79 -9.12 11.68
CA ARG A 184 1.90 -8.35 11.11
C ARG A 184 1.41 -6.99 10.66
N MET A 185 1.85 -5.98 11.39
CA MET A 185 1.51 -4.59 11.10
C MET A 185 2.76 -3.85 10.62
N GLN A 186 2.53 -2.74 9.95
CA GLN A 186 3.56 -1.77 9.65
C GLN A 186 3.09 -0.39 10.06
N VAL A 187 4.01 0.50 10.33
CA VAL A 187 3.72 1.92 10.47
C VAL A 187 4.36 2.63 9.30
N ASP A 188 3.52 3.31 8.53
CA ASP A 188 3.95 4.20 7.45
C ASP A 188 4.18 5.58 8.08
N THR A 189 5.42 6.07 8.03
CA THR A 189 5.88 7.24 8.77
C THR A 189 6.35 8.34 7.85
N ASN A 190 5.91 9.57 8.11
CA ASN A 190 6.33 10.73 7.33
C ASN A 190 7.56 11.37 7.97
N ILE A 191 8.71 11.24 7.32
CA ILE A 191 9.99 11.78 7.79
C ILE A 191 10.36 12.99 6.94
N SER A 192 10.75 14.10 7.58
CA SER A 192 11.17 15.31 6.88
C SER A 192 12.40 15.08 5.99
N GLU A 193 12.47 15.77 4.84
CA GLU A 193 13.66 15.77 3.97
C GLU A 193 14.95 16.12 4.72
N SER A 194 14.87 16.97 5.75
CA SER A 194 16.04 17.34 6.56
C SER A 194 16.65 16.16 7.33
N ASP A 195 15.85 15.13 7.64
CA ASP A 195 16.24 14.03 8.53
C ASP A 195 16.50 12.71 7.80
N ILE A 196 16.10 12.61 6.52
CA ILE A 196 16.20 11.37 5.73
C ILE A 196 17.64 10.92 5.48
N GLY A 197 18.59 11.86 5.42
CA GLY A 197 19.99 11.58 5.05
C GLY A 197 20.72 10.64 6.03
N GLY A 198 20.27 10.55 7.28
CA GLY A 198 20.82 9.65 8.30
C GLY A 198 20.12 8.29 8.40
N LEU A 199 19.01 8.09 7.68
CA LEU A 199 18.15 6.93 7.83
C LEU A 199 18.62 5.76 6.96
N LYS A 200 18.61 4.55 7.52
CA LYS A 200 19.01 3.33 6.83
C LYS A 200 18.06 2.18 7.18
N ASN A 201 17.83 1.30 6.20
CA ASN A 201 17.10 0.06 6.45
C ASN A 201 17.83 -0.78 7.51
N GLY A 202 17.07 -1.40 8.42
CA GLY A 202 17.56 -2.19 9.54
C GLY A 202 17.76 -1.40 10.84
N GLN A 203 17.54 -0.08 10.85
CA GLN A 203 17.60 0.71 12.08
C GLN A 203 16.46 0.32 13.05
N ALA A 204 16.78 0.32 14.33
CA ALA A 204 15.81 0.10 15.40
C ALA A 204 14.97 1.37 15.59
N ALA A 205 13.66 1.18 15.62
CA ALA A 205 12.69 2.22 15.90
C ALA A 205 11.91 1.85 17.17
N THR A 206 11.72 2.83 18.04
CA THR A 206 10.75 2.72 19.13
C THR A 206 9.58 3.61 18.82
N PHE A 207 8.38 3.20 19.22
CA PHE A 207 7.20 4.02 19.01
C PHE A 207 6.18 3.81 20.10
N THR A 208 5.35 4.82 20.29
CA THR A 208 4.15 4.78 21.11
C THR A 208 2.95 5.04 20.21
N VAL A 209 1.81 4.45 20.57
CA VAL A 209 0.54 4.75 19.91
C VAL A 209 -0.31 5.57 20.87
N ASP A 210 -1.07 6.52 20.35
CA ASP A 210 -1.87 7.43 21.19
C ASP A 210 -2.87 6.69 22.08
N ALA A 211 -3.33 5.51 21.64
CA ALA A 211 -4.19 4.63 22.41
C ALA A 211 -3.49 3.97 23.62
N PHE A 212 -2.16 3.87 23.61
CA PHE A 212 -1.34 3.23 24.65
C PHE A 212 -0.03 4.02 24.89
N PRO A 213 -0.12 5.24 25.47
CA PRO A 213 1.04 6.12 25.62
C PRO A 213 2.13 5.55 26.55
N ASP A 214 1.75 4.73 27.53
CA ASP A 214 2.68 4.14 28.50
C ASP A 214 3.43 2.91 27.97
N ARG A 215 3.07 2.41 26.78
CA ARG A 215 3.68 1.19 26.21
C ARG A 215 4.58 1.57 25.04
N VAL A 216 5.89 1.49 25.26
CA VAL A 216 6.88 1.58 24.18
C VAL A 216 6.90 0.25 23.41
N LEU A 217 6.65 0.34 22.12
CA LEU A 217 6.72 -0.78 21.19
C LEU A 217 8.00 -0.67 20.36
N ASN A 218 8.55 -1.82 19.99
CA ASN A 218 9.77 -1.90 19.19
C ASN A 218 9.43 -2.31 17.77
N GLY A 219 10.08 -1.68 16.80
CA GLY A 219 9.97 -1.99 15.38
C GLY A 219 11.31 -1.84 14.67
N ILE A 220 11.34 -2.27 13.42
CA ILE A 220 12.54 -2.17 12.57
C ILE A 220 12.16 -1.46 11.28
N VAL A 221 12.97 -0.50 10.87
CA VAL A 221 12.83 0.17 9.56
C VAL A 221 13.15 -0.86 8.47
N THR A 222 12.16 -1.31 7.73
CA THR A 222 12.34 -2.32 6.67
C THR A 222 12.53 -1.69 5.30
N GLN A 223 11.85 -0.56 5.05
CA GLN A 223 11.89 0.09 3.77
C GLN A 223 11.76 1.60 3.90
N ILE A 224 12.55 2.33 3.12
CA ILE A 224 12.43 3.77 2.94
C ILE A 224 11.98 4.02 1.51
N ARG A 225 10.82 4.64 1.32
CA ARG A 225 10.28 4.92 -0.01
C ARG A 225 11.04 6.09 -0.64
N GLN A 226 11.43 5.94 -1.90
CA GLN A 226 12.20 6.96 -2.62
C GLN A 226 11.33 8.08 -3.19
N SER A 227 10.02 7.86 -3.30
CA SER A 227 9.09 8.88 -3.77
C SER A 227 8.76 9.83 -2.63
N PRO A 228 9.05 11.14 -2.74
CA PRO A 228 8.64 12.10 -1.74
C PRO A 228 7.12 12.30 -1.76
N GLN A 229 6.56 12.70 -0.62
CA GLN A 229 5.19 13.17 -0.46
C GLN A 229 5.18 14.56 0.15
N THR A 230 4.35 15.44 -0.40
CA THR A 230 4.15 16.78 0.14
C THR A 230 2.95 16.76 1.07
N VAL A 231 3.20 16.76 2.38
CA VAL A 231 2.16 16.82 3.41
C VAL A 231 2.23 18.20 4.06
N GLN A 232 1.13 18.96 4.01
CA GLN A 232 1.07 20.33 4.59
C GLN A 232 2.19 21.26 4.08
N ASN A 233 2.54 21.18 2.79
CA ASN A 233 3.63 21.94 2.15
C ASN A 233 5.05 21.59 2.65
N VAL A 234 5.20 20.51 3.43
CA VAL A 234 6.51 19.97 3.84
C VAL A 234 6.81 18.73 3.01
N VAL A 235 8.01 18.67 2.42
CA VAL A 235 8.50 17.49 1.70
C VAL A 235 8.89 16.43 2.71
N THR A 236 8.23 15.28 2.63
CA THR A 236 8.44 14.14 3.52
C THR A 236 8.70 12.87 2.71
N PHE A 237 9.45 11.95 3.29
CA PHE A 237 9.67 10.61 2.76
C PHE A 237 9.00 9.60 3.67
N ASP A 238 8.35 8.61 3.06
CA ASP A 238 7.65 7.56 3.79
C ASP A 238 8.62 6.44 4.17
N ALA A 239 8.81 6.21 5.46
CA ALA A 239 9.55 5.05 5.97
C ALA A 239 8.59 4.04 6.61
N VAL A 240 8.75 2.78 6.21
CA VAL A 240 7.94 1.66 6.66
C VAL A 240 8.67 0.97 7.81
N VAL A 241 8.01 0.94 8.97
CA VAL A 241 8.50 0.26 10.17
C VAL A 241 7.64 -0.97 10.42
N THR A 242 8.23 -2.16 10.36
CA THR A 242 7.51 -3.43 10.58
C THR A 242 7.42 -3.77 12.06
N ILE A 243 6.25 -4.25 12.48
CA ILE A 243 5.86 -4.46 13.87
C ILE A 243 5.11 -5.78 14.02
N ASP A 244 5.43 -6.52 15.07
CA ASP A 244 4.67 -7.68 15.50
C ASP A 244 3.48 -7.24 16.37
N ASN A 245 2.29 -7.70 16.01
CA ASN A 245 1.01 -7.46 16.67
C ASN A 245 0.39 -8.80 17.08
N ALA A 246 1.17 -9.71 17.65
CA ALA A 246 0.70 -10.99 18.20
C ALA A 246 -0.50 -10.85 19.15
N ASP A 247 -0.58 -9.75 19.91
CA ASP A 247 -1.68 -9.48 20.86
C ASP A 247 -2.96 -8.96 20.16
N LEU A 248 -2.93 -8.66 18.85
CA LEU A 248 -4.01 -8.06 18.06
C LEU A 248 -4.59 -6.75 18.66
N ARG A 249 -3.78 -6.04 19.44
CA ARG A 249 -4.18 -4.80 20.13
C ARG A 249 -4.03 -3.57 19.23
N LEU A 250 -3.07 -3.60 18.32
CA LEU A 250 -2.92 -2.55 17.31
C LEU A 250 -4.01 -2.72 16.26
N LYS A 251 -4.70 -1.62 15.97
CA LYS A 251 -5.72 -1.58 14.91
C LYS A 251 -5.23 -0.71 13.76
N PRO A 252 -5.61 -1.06 12.51
CA PRO A 252 -5.41 -0.20 11.36
C PRO A 252 -5.93 1.22 11.61
N GLY A 253 -5.19 2.23 11.15
CA GLY A 253 -5.54 3.64 11.27
C GLY A 253 -5.17 4.31 12.59
N MET A 254 -4.52 3.60 13.53
CA MET A 254 -3.98 4.25 14.74
C MET A 254 -2.81 5.17 14.40
N THR A 255 -2.75 6.32 15.06
CA THR A 255 -1.59 7.22 14.99
C THR A 255 -0.47 6.71 15.90
N ALA A 256 0.75 6.70 15.38
CA ALA A 256 1.95 6.33 16.10
C ALA A 256 2.96 7.49 16.08
N SER A 257 3.62 7.70 17.22
CA SER A 257 4.77 8.60 17.36
C SER A 257 6.02 7.75 17.50
N LEU A 258 6.99 7.94 16.59
CA LEU A 258 8.15 7.09 16.45
C LEU A 258 9.44 7.86 16.69
N ASN A 259 10.37 7.19 17.34
CA ASN A 259 11.74 7.63 17.53
C ASN A 259 12.65 6.60 16.85
N ILE A 260 13.27 6.99 15.74
CA ILE A 260 14.17 6.14 14.97
C ILE A 260 15.61 6.45 15.36
N VAL A 261 16.35 5.46 15.83
CA VAL A 261 17.75 5.63 16.23
C VAL A 261 18.63 5.58 14.98
N THR A 262 19.17 6.72 14.56
CA THR A 262 20.00 6.83 13.36
C THR A 262 21.47 6.51 13.62
N ASP A 263 21.98 6.92 14.78
CA ASP A 263 23.36 6.70 15.22
C ASP A 263 23.40 6.56 16.74
N ARG A 264 24.31 5.73 17.25
CA ARG A 264 24.49 5.50 18.69
C ARG A 264 25.96 5.34 19.01
N GLN A 265 26.46 6.19 19.90
CA GLN A 265 27.78 6.05 20.48
C GLN A 265 27.65 5.68 21.96
N LYS A 266 28.31 4.58 22.34
CA LYS A 266 28.32 4.10 23.73
C LYS A 266 29.53 4.62 24.46
N ASN A 267 29.37 4.99 25.72
CA ASN A 267 30.45 5.40 26.62
C ASN A 267 31.36 6.52 26.05
N THR A 268 30.76 7.51 25.37
CA THR A 268 31.48 8.65 24.79
C THR A 268 31.55 9.81 25.78
N LEU A 269 32.58 10.64 25.66
CA LEU A 269 32.65 11.90 26.42
C LEU A 269 31.59 12.83 25.85
N ARG A 270 30.65 13.27 26.69
CA ARG A 270 29.57 14.16 26.26
C ARG A 270 29.58 15.45 27.06
N VAL A 271 29.19 16.54 26.40
CA VAL A 271 29.02 17.87 27.00
C VAL A 271 27.59 18.33 26.79
N PRO A 272 27.01 19.14 27.70
CA PRO A 272 25.71 19.75 27.43
C PRO A 272 25.76 20.57 26.13
N SER A 273 24.79 20.39 25.24
CA SER A 273 24.78 21.04 23.92
C SER A 273 24.81 22.58 24.00
N GLN A 274 24.35 23.14 25.13
CA GLN A 274 24.41 24.57 25.43
C GLN A 274 25.86 25.10 25.55
N ALA A 275 26.80 24.26 25.97
CA ALA A 275 28.20 24.67 26.16
C ALA A 275 28.92 24.99 24.84
N LEU A 276 28.53 24.32 23.75
CA LEU A 276 29.07 24.55 22.41
C LEU A 276 28.51 25.83 21.75
N ARG A 277 27.37 26.33 22.24
CA ARG A 277 26.72 27.55 21.73
C ARG A 277 27.03 28.79 22.58
N PHE A 278 27.74 28.62 23.69
CA PHE A 278 28.05 29.70 24.59
C PHE A 278 29.22 30.54 24.05
N GLU A 279 28.94 31.81 23.74
CA GLU A 279 29.96 32.81 23.45
C GLU A 279 29.99 33.88 24.55
N PRO A 280 31.13 34.09 25.24
CA PRO A 280 31.24 35.16 26.21
C PRO A 280 31.19 36.54 25.51
N LYS A 281 30.36 37.46 26.03
CA LYS A 281 30.24 38.84 25.50
C LYS A 281 31.51 39.68 25.67
N ALA A 282 32.47 39.22 26.46
CA ALA A 282 33.74 39.90 26.68
C ALA A 282 34.72 39.50 25.58
N SER A 283 35.42 40.49 25.03
CA SER A 283 36.45 40.38 24.00
C SER A 283 37.61 39.49 24.43
N VAL A 284 37.42 38.17 24.34
CA VAL A 284 38.49 37.17 24.41
C VAL A 284 39.03 36.95 22.99
N PRO A 285 40.36 36.91 22.77
CA PRO A 285 40.93 36.77 21.44
C PRO A 285 40.46 35.47 20.78
N HIS A 286 39.76 35.59 19.66
CA HIS A 286 39.39 34.45 18.82
C HIS A 286 40.57 34.11 17.89
N PRO A 287 41.08 32.86 17.89
CA PRO A 287 41.92 32.38 16.81
C PRO A 287 41.10 32.36 15.52
N ALA A 288 41.53 33.13 14.54
CA ALA A 288 40.89 33.25 13.25
C ALA A 288 41.15 31.99 12.39
N ASP A 289 40.46 30.88 12.68
CA ASP A 289 40.36 29.73 11.77
C ASP A 289 39.07 28.96 12.06
N GLY A 290 38.00 29.36 11.38
CA GLY A 290 36.63 28.88 11.55
C GLY A 290 36.36 27.48 11.00
N LYS A 291 36.94 26.44 11.61
CA LYS A 291 36.62 25.03 11.25
C LYS A 291 36.42 24.05 12.41
N PHE A 292 36.58 24.49 13.67
CA PHE A 292 36.41 23.62 14.83
C PHE A 292 35.38 24.21 15.79
N ASP A 293 34.49 23.36 16.30
CA ASP A 293 33.63 23.72 17.41
C ASP A 293 34.50 23.97 18.66
N HIS A 294 34.03 24.79 19.59
CA HIS A 294 34.82 25.13 20.77
C HIS A 294 33.95 25.12 22.01
N VAL A 295 34.56 24.77 23.14
CA VAL A 295 33.92 24.77 24.46
C VAL A 295 34.76 25.62 25.39
N TRP A 296 34.09 26.42 26.22
CA TRP A 296 34.73 27.23 27.24
C TRP A 296 34.84 26.44 28.54
N VAL A 297 36.07 26.24 28.99
CA VAL A 297 36.35 25.58 30.28
C VAL A 297 36.83 26.64 31.26
N GLU A 298 36.24 26.62 32.46
CA GLU A 298 36.70 27.46 33.58
C GLU A 298 37.86 26.76 34.28
N HIS A 299 39.03 27.40 34.26
CA HIS A 299 40.20 26.99 35.02
C HIS A 299 40.72 28.19 35.83
N ASP A 300 40.73 28.06 37.16
CA ASP A 300 41.20 29.09 38.10
C ASP A 300 40.57 30.49 37.91
N GLY A 301 39.27 30.54 37.63
CA GLY A 301 38.52 31.80 37.44
C GLY A 301 38.77 32.49 36.08
N THR A 302 39.50 31.85 35.17
CA THR A 302 39.72 32.32 33.80
C THR A 302 39.05 31.39 32.79
N LEU A 303 38.43 31.97 31.76
CA LEU A 303 37.79 31.23 30.67
C LEU A 303 38.83 30.86 29.62
N ARG A 304 39.06 29.56 29.42
CA ARG A 304 39.92 29.04 28.35
C ARG A 304 39.07 28.41 27.27
N MET A 305 39.29 28.84 26.03
CA MET A 305 38.71 28.21 24.85
C MET A 305 39.45 26.91 24.55
N VAL A 306 38.72 25.80 24.50
CA VAL A 306 39.25 24.49 24.11
C VAL A 306 38.61 24.11 22.77
N PRO A 307 39.40 23.98 21.68
CA PRO A 307 38.87 23.47 20.42
C PRO A 307 38.49 22.00 20.58
N VAL A 308 37.31 21.64 20.11
CA VAL A 308 36.79 20.28 20.16
C VAL A 308 36.19 19.90 18.82
N LYS A 309 36.23 18.62 18.49
CA LYS A 309 35.49 18.08 17.35
C LYS A 309 34.17 17.51 17.83
N ALA A 310 33.06 18.19 17.53
CA ALA A 310 31.75 17.67 17.86
C ALA A 310 31.45 16.40 17.04
N GLY A 311 30.87 15.42 17.73
CA GLY A 311 30.33 14.19 17.18
C GLY A 311 28.81 14.26 17.09
N ILE A 312 28.16 13.13 17.32
CA ILE A 312 26.70 13.07 17.36
C ILE A 312 26.14 13.90 18.52
N SER A 313 25.02 14.57 18.29
CA SER A 313 24.31 15.36 19.30
C SER A 313 22.90 14.83 19.47
N ASP A 314 22.41 14.87 20.71
CA ASP A 314 20.99 14.73 21.04
C ASP A 314 20.43 16.09 21.52
N GLU A 315 19.21 16.12 22.05
CA GLU A 315 18.56 17.36 22.52
C GLU A 315 19.28 18.03 23.71
N SER A 316 20.03 17.26 24.50
CA SER A 316 20.61 17.72 25.78
C SER A 316 22.14 17.76 25.76
N TYR A 317 22.78 16.85 25.03
CA TYR A 317 24.21 16.60 25.02
C TYR A 317 24.77 16.47 23.59
N THR A 318 26.06 16.74 23.46
CA THR A 318 26.86 16.51 22.26
C THR A 318 28.06 15.65 22.62
N ALA A 319 28.29 14.58 21.85
CA ALA A 319 29.51 13.79 21.95
C ALA A 319 30.71 14.60 21.49
N ILE A 320 31.83 14.45 22.17
CA ILE A 320 33.12 14.99 21.76
C ILE A 320 33.94 13.84 21.17
N ALA A 321 34.21 13.93 19.86
CA ALA A 321 34.96 12.91 19.13
C ALA A 321 36.48 13.07 19.31
N ASP A 322 36.94 14.31 19.49
CA ASP A 322 38.36 14.65 19.64
C ASP A 322 38.51 16.02 20.35
N GLY A 323 39.61 16.22 21.08
CA GLY A 323 39.93 17.45 21.81
C GLY A 323 40.52 17.23 23.21
N ASP A 324 41.13 18.27 23.78
CA ASP A 324 41.80 18.27 25.10
C ASP A 324 40.82 18.36 26.29
N LEU A 325 39.60 17.84 26.14
CA LEU A 325 38.57 17.89 27.17
C LEU A 325 38.52 16.57 27.96
N HIS A 326 38.52 16.67 29.28
CA HIS A 326 38.48 15.51 30.17
C HIS A 326 37.14 15.42 30.93
N ALA A 327 36.79 14.20 31.33
CA ALA A 327 35.63 13.98 32.20
C ALA A 327 35.85 14.67 33.55
N GLY A 328 34.90 15.51 33.97
CA GLY A 328 34.99 16.30 35.21
C GLY A 328 35.39 17.77 35.04
N ASP A 329 35.80 18.20 33.84
CA ASP A 329 36.11 19.61 33.60
C ASP A 329 34.89 20.54 33.80
N LYS A 330 35.12 21.78 34.22
CA LYS A 330 34.03 22.75 34.40
C LYS A 330 33.73 23.48 33.10
N VAL A 331 32.86 22.91 32.29
CA VAL A 331 32.35 23.53 31.06
C VAL A 331 31.28 24.58 31.35
N VAL A 332 31.37 25.72 30.68
CA VAL A 332 30.43 26.85 30.84
C VAL A 332 29.27 26.70 29.86
N VAL A 333 28.04 26.70 30.38
CA VAL A 333 26.79 26.55 29.61
C VAL A 333 26.01 27.87 29.48
N GLY A 334 26.42 28.92 30.20
CA GLY A 334 25.75 30.20 30.20
C GLY A 334 26.33 31.18 31.22
N GLN A 335 26.10 32.47 31.00
CA GLN A 335 26.43 33.54 31.95
C GLN A 335 25.12 34.14 32.46
N LEU A 336 24.82 33.96 33.74
CA LEU A 336 23.70 34.65 34.39
C LEU A 336 24.00 36.15 34.35
N THR A 337 23.26 36.89 33.55
CA THR A 337 23.31 38.35 33.62
C THR A 337 22.52 38.74 34.87
N PRO A 338 23.13 39.38 35.89
CA PRO A 338 22.37 39.83 37.05
C PRO A 338 21.30 40.83 36.58
N VAL A 339 20.03 40.52 36.82
CA VAL A 339 18.93 41.46 36.64
C VAL A 339 19.13 42.57 37.67
N ASN A 340 19.55 43.75 37.21
CA ASN A 340 19.67 44.93 38.05
C ASN A 340 18.32 45.23 38.71
N ALA A 341 18.25 45.03 40.03
CA ALA A 341 17.16 45.51 40.87
C ALA A 341 17.27 47.03 40.99
N SER A 342 16.63 47.76 40.08
CA SER A 342 16.36 49.19 40.27
C SER A 342 15.23 49.66 39.34
N THR A 343 13.99 49.35 39.70
CA THR A 343 12.84 50.12 39.20
C THR A 343 11.91 50.41 40.38
N SER A 344 12.07 51.60 40.94
CA SER A 344 11.13 52.22 41.88
C SER A 344 9.77 52.38 41.21
N PHE A 345 8.79 51.55 41.57
CA PHE A 345 7.40 51.76 41.22
C PHE A 345 6.79 52.83 42.12
N ARG A 346 6.52 54.02 41.56
CA ARG A 346 5.61 55.00 42.15
C ARG A 346 4.18 54.47 42.02
N PHE A 347 3.50 54.29 43.15
CA PHE A 347 2.05 54.13 43.20
C PHE A 347 1.36 55.41 42.70
N PHE A 348 0.42 55.28 41.76
CA PHE A 348 -0.67 56.23 41.60
C PHE A 348 -1.99 55.50 41.90
N ARG A 349 -2.64 55.94 42.99
CA ARG A 349 -4.07 55.74 43.27
C ARG A 349 -4.84 56.75 42.43
N PHE A 350 -5.80 56.31 41.63
CA PHE A 350 -7.24 56.30 41.95
C PHE A 350 -8.00 55.55 40.86
#